data_AF-A0A7X7XZB5-F1
#
_entry.id   AF-A0A7X7XZB5-F1
#
_cell.length_a   1.000
_cell.length_b   1.000
_cell.length_c   1.000
_cell.angle_alpha   90.00
_cell.angle_beta   90.00
_cell.angle_gamma   90.00
#
_symmetry.space_group_name_H-M   'P 1'
#
loop_
_entity.id
_entity.type
_entity.pdbx_description
1 polymer ?
#
loop_
_entity_poly.entity_id
_entity_poly.type
_entity_poly.pdbx_seq_one_letter_code
_entity_poly.pdbx_strand_id
1 'polypeptide(L)'
;MTGLQLYKFIYENELEIDWRGDELVLWIEFYYIEEFTELIGEYYLSEGGIEVNLRHDGIALDIVDLCEYFDIDPEDILKKNE
;
A
#
# COMPACT_ATOMS: atom_id res chain seq x y z
N MET A 1 2.23 6.35 9.83
CA MET A 1 2.73 4.97 9.62
C MET A 1 4.24 5.00 9.42
N THR A 2 4.98 3.98 9.86
CA THR A 2 6.41 3.78 9.50
C THR A 2 6.57 2.66 8.46
N GLY A 3 7.70 2.61 7.76
CA GLY A 3 8.01 1.53 6.82
C GLY A 3 7.91 0.14 7.45
N LEU A 4 8.36 -0.02 8.70
CA LEU A 4 8.22 -1.29 9.44
C LEU A 4 6.75 -1.68 9.68
N GLN A 5 5.86 -0.71 9.95
CA GLN A 5 4.45 -1.01 10.15
C GLN A 5 3.78 -1.43 8.83
N LEU A 6 4.10 -0.74 7.72
CA LEU A 6 3.60 -1.11 6.39
C LEU A 6 4.11 -2.50 5.98
N TYR A 7 5.41 -2.75 6.15
CA TYR A 7 6.02 -4.05 5.89
C TYR A 7 5.31 -5.16 6.67
N LYS A 8 5.12 -4.98 7.99
CA LYS A 8 4.40 -5.98 8.80
C LYS A 8 2.97 -6.20 8.32
N PHE A 9 2.23 -5.13 8.06
CA PHE A 9 0.86 -5.23 7.56
C PHE A 9 0.79 -6.07 6.27
N ILE A 10 1.72 -5.87 5.34
CA ILE A 10 1.77 -6.61 4.07
C ILE A 10 2.12 -8.08 4.31
N TYR A 11 3.23 -8.35 5.01
CA TYR A 11 3.78 -9.70 5.11
C TYR A 11 3.11 -10.58 6.18
N GLU A 12 2.53 -10.00 7.24
CA GLU A 12 1.76 -10.76 8.25
C GLU A 12 0.36 -11.14 7.74
N ASN A 13 -0.21 -10.35 6.82
CA ASN A 13 -1.49 -10.65 6.17
C ASN A 13 -1.35 -11.34 4.80
N GLU A 14 -0.13 -11.75 4.43
CA GLU A 14 0.17 -12.45 3.16
C GLU A 14 -0.35 -11.72 1.90
N LEU A 15 -0.33 -10.38 1.92
CA LEU A 15 -0.83 -9.56 0.81
C LEU A 15 0.11 -9.62 -0.40
N GLU A 16 -0.49 -9.58 -1.60
CA GLU A 16 0.26 -9.49 -2.84
C GLU A 16 0.85 -8.08 -3.00
N ILE A 17 2.12 -8.01 -3.39
CA ILE A 17 2.83 -6.76 -3.70
C ILE A 17 3.85 -7.01 -4.82
N ASP A 18 3.92 -6.11 -5.80
CA ASP A 18 4.80 -6.26 -6.95
C ASP A 18 5.17 -4.91 -7.59
N TRP A 19 6.37 -4.84 -8.17
CA TRP A 19 6.81 -3.70 -8.95
C TRP A 19 6.28 -3.77 -10.38
N ARG A 20 5.58 -2.72 -10.81
CA ARG A 20 5.08 -2.55 -12.19
C ARG A 20 5.70 -1.33 -12.83
N GLY A 21 6.92 -1.51 -13.35
CA GLY A 21 7.72 -0.38 -13.82
C GLY A 21 8.20 0.44 -12.64
N ASP A 22 7.72 1.67 -12.51
CA ASP A 22 8.06 2.57 -11.39
C ASP A 22 6.98 2.61 -10.30
N GLU A 23 5.87 1.89 -10.48
CA GLU A 23 4.80 1.76 -9.49
C GLU A 23 5.04 0.54 -8.59
N LEU A 24 4.83 0.68 -7.29
CA LEU A 24 4.86 -0.44 -6.33
C LEU A 24 3.41 -0.75 -5.97
N VAL A 25 2.83 -1.74 -6.63
CA VAL A 25 1.40 -2.02 -6.52
C VAL A 25 1.16 -2.98 -5.36
N LEU A 26 0.33 -2.54 -4.42
CA LEU A 26 -0.17 -3.35 -3.31
C LEU A 26 -1.61 -3.77 -3.59
N TRP A 27 -1.92 -5.05 -3.35
CA TRP A 27 -3.29 -5.57 -3.39
C TRP A 27 -3.81 -5.80 -1.98
N ILE A 28 -4.94 -5.18 -1.66
CA ILE A 28 -5.56 -5.24 -0.34
C ILE A 28 -6.93 -5.89 -0.49
N GLU A 29 -7.09 -7.07 0.08
CA GLU A 29 -8.37 -7.78 0.06
C GLU A 29 -9.42 -7.06 0.92
N PHE A 30 -10.71 -7.21 0.60
CA PHE A 30 -11.78 -6.43 1.23
C PHE A 30 -11.78 -6.43 2.75
N TYR A 31 -11.40 -7.54 3.37
CA TYR A 31 -11.42 -7.71 4.82
C TYR A 31 -10.24 -7.01 5.53
N TYR A 32 -9.23 -6.55 4.79
CA TYR A 32 -8.10 -5.78 5.30
C TYR A 32 -8.20 -4.29 5.04
N ILE A 33 -9.24 -3.82 4.34
CA ILE A 33 -9.38 -2.39 4.01
C ILE A 33 -9.53 -1.54 5.29
N GLU A 34 -10.32 -1.98 6.26
CA GLU A 34 -10.51 -1.25 7.52
C GLU A 34 -9.17 -1.11 8.26
N GLU A 35 -8.47 -2.22 8.50
CA GLU A 35 -7.15 -2.25 9.13
C GLU A 35 -6.13 -1.37 8.39
N PHE A 36 -6.13 -1.43 7.04
CA PHE A 36 -5.28 -0.58 6.23
C PHE A 36 -5.58 0.90 6.41
N THR A 37 -6.86 1.29 6.39
CA THR A 37 -7.27 2.69 6.57
C THR A 37 -6.98 3.22 7.97
N GLU A 38 -7.03 2.37 9.00
CA GLU A 38 -6.58 2.73 10.35
C GLU A 38 -5.06 2.90 10.42
N LEU A 39 -4.31 2.08 9.67
CA LEU A 39 -2.86 2.12 9.61
C LEU A 39 -2.34 3.41 8.94
N ILE A 40 -2.88 3.74 7.76
CA ILE A 40 -2.45 4.92 7.00
C ILE A 40 -3.13 6.19 7.51
N GLY A 41 -4.37 6.10 7.98
CA GLY A 41 -5.23 7.21 8.37
C GLY A 41 -6.40 7.41 7.40
N GLU A 42 -7.57 7.73 7.94
CA GLU A 42 -8.86 7.73 7.22
C GLU A 42 -8.93 8.73 6.05
N TYR A 43 -8.11 9.79 6.06
CA TYR A 43 -8.19 10.87 5.09
C TYR A 43 -7.38 10.64 3.81
N TYR A 44 -6.44 9.70 3.80
CA TYR A 44 -5.50 9.53 2.67
C TYR A 44 -6.16 8.93 1.42
N LEU A 45 -7.34 8.32 1.57
CA LEU A 45 -8.16 7.83 0.46
C LEU A 45 -9.38 8.73 0.18
N SER A 46 -9.45 9.90 0.81
CA SER A 46 -10.57 10.84 0.72
C SER A 46 -10.20 12.12 -0.03
N GLU A 47 -11.21 12.84 -0.55
CA GLU A 47 -11.09 14.22 -1.08
C GLU A 47 -9.90 14.51 -2.03
N GLY A 48 -9.59 13.60 -2.95
CA GLY A 48 -8.47 13.76 -3.88
C GLY A 48 -7.14 13.22 -3.35
N GLY A 49 -7.20 12.31 -2.37
CA GLY A 49 -6.07 11.49 -1.92
C GLY A 49 -5.62 10.45 -2.97
N ILE A 50 -5.06 9.34 -2.49
CA ILE A 50 -4.40 8.33 -3.33
C ILE A 50 -5.42 7.62 -4.23
N GLU A 51 -5.06 7.45 -5.50
CA GLU A 51 -5.88 6.74 -6.47
C GLU A 51 -5.92 5.23 -6.17
N VAL A 52 -7.14 4.67 -6.16
CA VAL A 52 -7.36 3.24 -5.90
C VAL A 52 -8.13 2.61 -7.06
N ASN A 53 -7.68 1.43 -7.47
CA ASN A 53 -8.34 0.61 -8.47
C ASN A 53 -9.19 -0.47 -7.76
N LEU A 54 -10.50 -0.44 -7.97
CA LEU A 54 -11.39 -1.45 -7.43
C LEU A 54 -11.21 -2.79 -8.16
N ARG A 55 -11.09 -3.88 -7.40
CA ARG A 55 -11.14 -5.25 -7.88
C ARG A 55 -12.39 -5.96 -7.35
N HIS A 56 -12.66 -7.15 -7.90
CA HIS A 56 -13.76 -8.00 -7.45
C HIS A 56 -13.60 -8.55 -6.02
N ASP A 57 -12.40 -8.48 -5.46
CA ASP A 57 -11.94 -9.08 -4.20
C ASP A 57 -11.26 -8.07 -3.26
N GLY A 58 -11.14 -6.80 -3.65
CA GLY A 58 -10.48 -5.78 -2.85
C GLY A 58 -10.12 -4.52 -3.64
N ILE A 59 -9.00 -3.90 -3.29
CA ILE A 59 -8.44 -2.74 -3.98
C ILE A 59 -6.99 -2.99 -4.40
N ALA A 60 -6.54 -2.27 -5.42
CA ALA A 60 -5.14 -2.18 -5.81
C ALA A 60 -4.74 -0.71 -5.86
N LEU A 61 -3.57 -0.37 -5.33
CA LEU A 61 -3.06 0.99 -5.33
C LEU A 61 -1.54 1.01 -5.47
N ASP A 62 -1.02 2.06 -6.09
CA ASP A 62 0.41 2.35 -6.06
C ASP A 62 0.76 2.94 -4.69
N ILE A 63 1.64 2.25 -3.96
CA ILE A 63 2.09 2.69 -2.65
C ILE A 63 3.35 3.56 -2.71
N VAL A 64 3.90 3.85 -3.88
CA VAL A 64 5.03 4.81 -4.00
C VAL A 64 4.62 6.19 -3.48
N ASP A 65 3.47 6.70 -3.90
CA ASP A 65 2.91 7.97 -3.41
C ASP A 65 2.67 7.93 -1.89
N LEU A 66 2.16 6.81 -1.39
CA LEU A 66 1.96 6.59 0.04
C LEU A 66 3.29 6.62 0.79
N CYS A 67 4.31 5.94 0.28
CA CYS A 67 5.65 5.90 0.84
C CYS A 67 6.30 7.29 0.88
N GLU A 68 6.16 8.09 -0.19
CA GLU A 68 6.66 9.47 -0.23
C GLU A 68 6.02 10.33 0.87
N TYR A 69 4.71 10.23 1.07
CA TYR A 69 3.99 10.95 2.13
C TYR A 69 4.51 10.65 3.55
N PHE A 70 4.96 9.42 3.79
CA PHE A 70 5.43 8.96 5.09
C PHE A 70 6.97 8.97 5.22
N ASP A 71 7.70 9.52 4.24
CA ASP A 71 9.18 9.52 4.20
C ASP A 71 9.76 8.09 4.30
N ILE A 72 9.16 7.17 3.53
CA ILE A 72 9.54 5.75 3.44
C ILE A 72 10.17 5.51 2.07
N ASP A 73 11.33 4.85 2.03
CA ASP A 73 11.88 4.32 0.78
C ASP A 73 11.05 3.09 0.36
N PRO A 74 10.36 3.10 -0.81
CA PRO A 74 9.61 1.93 -1.28
C PRO A 74 10.46 0.66 -1.39
N GLU A 75 11.76 0.78 -1.63
CA GLU A 75 12.68 -0.35 -1.67
C GLU A 75 12.97 -0.97 -0.29
N ASP A 76 12.59 -0.31 0.80
CA ASP A 76 12.59 -0.92 2.14
C ASP A 76 11.39 -1.86 2.33
N ILE A 77 10.34 -1.72 1.52
CA ILE A 77 9.17 -2.60 1.51
C ILE A 77 9.42 -3.80 0.58
N LEU A 78 9.78 -3.54 -0.68
CA LEU A 78 10.09 -4.58 -1.66
C LEU A 78 11.24 -4.12 -2.55
N LYS A 79 12.32 -4.90 -2.64
CA LYS A 79 13.43 -4.60 -3.55
C LYS A 79 13.01 -4.73 -5.01
N LYS A 80 13.40 -3.75 -5.83
CA LYS A 80 13.20 -3.80 -7.27
C LYS A 80 14.22 -4.78 -7.86
N ASN A 81 13.73 -5.79 -8.59
CA ASN A 81 14.62 -6.69 -9.31
C ASN A 81 15.11 -5.95 -10.58
N GLU A 82 16.43 -5.87 -10.77
CA GLU A 82 17.06 -5.33 -11.99
C GLU A 82 16.73 -6.16 -13.24
#